data_AF-A2E240-F1
#
_entry.id   AF-A2E240-F1
#
_cell.length_a   1.000
_cell.length_b   1.000
_cell.length_c   1.000
_cell.angle_alpha   90.00
_cell.angle_beta   90.00
_cell.angle_gamma   90.00
#
_symmetry.space_group_name_H-M   'P 1'
#
loop_
_entity.id
_entity.type
_entity.pdbx_description
1 polymer ?
#
loop_
_entity_poly.entity_id
_entity_poly.type
_entity_poly.pdbx_seq_one_letter_code
_entity_poly.pdbx_strand_id
1 'polypeptide(L)'
;MPHPKAKSAQSIRDNEKVQKRVKFNGEKLDYVSNYIDKYFGAHVTIAILTSLAKIVMGKHKVKLDRLARRNRAALLCWYAENWDIIHPILKENDFKKKIKIKMHSYPNHIDRSNNEIPKESCDYYYVDPTDLTVLLNYH
;
A
#
# COMPACT_ATOMS: atom_id res chain seq x y z
N MET A 1 -29.21 -3.48 14.12
CA MET A 1 -28.19 -4.48 13.74
C MET A 1 -27.63 -4.13 12.36
N PRO A 2 -26.30 -4.09 12.17
CA PRO A 2 -25.73 -3.77 10.86
C PRO A 2 -25.74 -5.02 9.97
N HIS A 3 -26.42 -4.95 8.82
CA HIS A 3 -26.39 -6.03 7.83
C HIS A 3 -25.02 -6.07 7.13
N PRO A 4 -24.38 -7.26 7.01
CA PRO A 4 -23.12 -7.39 6.28
C PRO A 4 -23.37 -7.06 4.80
N LYS A 5 -22.64 -6.07 4.27
CA LYS A 5 -22.71 -5.71 2.85
C LYS A 5 -22.28 -6.90 2.01
N ALA A 6 -23.19 -7.44 1.21
CA ALA A 6 -22.89 -8.53 0.29
C ALA A 6 -21.77 -8.11 -0.67
N LYS A 7 -20.70 -8.91 -0.75
CA LYS A 7 -19.63 -8.66 -1.71
C LYS A 7 -20.21 -8.83 -3.13
N SER A 8 -20.01 -7.83 -3.98
CA SER A 8 -20.41 -7.89 -5.39
C SER A 8 -19.85 -9.16 -6.05
N ALA A 9 -20.61 -9.80 -6.94
CA ALA A 9 -20.20 -10.97 -7.71
C ALA A 9 -18.89 -10.75 -8.49
N GLN A 10 -18.55 -9.50 -8.81
CA GLN A 10 -17.26 -9.15 -9.40
C GLN A 10 -16.10 -9.28 -8.41
N SER A 11 -16.28 -8.81 -7.16
CA SER A 11 -15.26 -8.90 -6.11
C SER A 11 -14.96 -10.34 -5.72
N ILE A 12 -15.95 -11.23 -5.77
CA ILE A 12 -15.79 -12.65 -5.46
C ILE A 12 -14.91 -13.31 -6.52
N ARG A 13 -15.25 -13.13 -7.80
CA ARG A 13 -14.47 -13.67 -8.94
C ARG A 13 -13.04 -13.15 -8.97
N ASP A 14 -12.83 -11.87 -8.69
CA ASP A 14 -11.50 -11.27 -8.64
C ASP A 14 -10.66 -11.86 -7.50
N ASN A 15 -11.27 -12.06 -6.32
CA ASN A 15 -10.59 -12.68 -5.20
C ASN A 15 -10.20 -14.14 -5.50
N GLU A 16 -11.10 -14.92 -6.11
CA GLU A 16 -10.82 -16.30 -6.50
C GLU A 16 -9.66 -16.38 -7.50
N LYS A 17 -9.60 -15.48 -8.49
CA LYS A 17 -8.49 -15.40 -9.45
C LYS A 17 -7.16 -15.14 -8.73
N VAL A 18 -7.14 -14.20 -7.79
CA VAL A 18 -5.93 -13.92 -7.00
C VAL A 18 -5.53 -15.12 -6.16
N GLN A 19 -6.47 -15.77 -5.49
CA GLN A 19 -6.21 -16.97 -4.68
C GLN A 19 -5.63 -18.11 -5.50
N LYS A 20 -6.13 -18.36 -6.72
CA LYS A 20 -5.56 -19.36 -7.63
C LYS A 20 -4.11 -19.02 -8.02
N ARG A 21 -3.84 -17.75 -8.30
CA ARG A 21 -2.50 -17.25 -8.66
C ARG A 21 -1.52 -17.33 -7.49
N VAL A 22 -1.98 -17.05 -6.27
CA VAL A 22 -1.21 -17.23 -5.04
C VAL A 22 -0.86 -18.70 -4.84
N LYS A 23 -1.84 -19.61 -4.98
CA LYS A 23 -1.60 -21.05 -4.86
C LYS A 23 -0.60 -21.57 -5.89
N PHE A 24 -0.64 -21.06 -7.12
CA PHE A 24 0.29 -21.44 -8.17
C PHE A 24 1.71 -20.94 -7.91
N ASN A 25 1.86 -19.70 -7.45
CA ASN A 25 3.18 -19.12 -7.15
C ASN A 25 3.75 -19.56 -5.79
N GLY A 26 2.91 -20.07 -4.89
CA GLY A 26 3.25 -20.77 -3.65
C GLY A 26 4.50 -20.24 -2.94
N GLU A 27 5.50 -21.11 -2.80
CA GLU A 27 6.76 -20.84 -2.09
C GLU A 27 7.54 -19.63 -2.62
N LYS A 28 7.45 -19.34 -3.92
CA LYS A 28 8.12 -18.18 -4.52
C LYS A 28 7.52 -16.87 -3.98
N LEU A 29 6.22 -16.86 -3.70
CA LEU A 29 5.55 -15.69 -3.14
C LEU A 29 6.03 -15.38 -1.72
N ASP A 30 6.13 -16.41 -0.89
CA ASP A 30 6.59 -16.25 0.50
C ASP A 30 8.07 -15.83 0.55
N TYR A 31 8.91 -16.42 -0.32
CA TYR A 31 10.30 -16.00 -0.48
C TYR A 31 10.39 -14.50 -0.84
N VAL A 32 9.63 -14.05 -1.84
CA VAL A 32 9.64 -12.66 -2.29
C VAL A 32 9.12 -11.70 -1.22
N SER A 33 8.03 -12.07 -0.54
CA SER A 33 7.47 -11.28 0.56
C SER A 33 8.49 -11.10 1.68
N ASN A 34 9.11 -12.20 2.13
CA ASN A 34 10.11 -12.18 3.19
C ASN A 34 11.38 -11.43 2.77
N TYR A 35 11.81 -11.57 1.51
CA TYR A 35 12.96 -10.84 0.98
C TYR A 35 12.71 -9.33 1.01
N ILE A 36 11.54 -8.90 0.54
CA ILE A 36 11.16 -7.49 0.52
C ILE A 36 11.07 -6.96 1.96
N ASP A 37 10.39 -7.66 2.88
CA ASP A 37 10.29 -7.25 4.28
C ASP A 37 11.68 -7.14 4.93
N LYS A 38 12.58 -8.09 4.67
CA LYS A 38 13.98 -8.05 5.15
C LYS A 38 14.78 -6.90 4.54
N TYR A 39 14.55 -6.58 3.26
CA TYR A 39 15.23 -5.48 2.58
C TYR A 39 14.87 -4.11 3.19
N PHE A 40 13.60 -3.93 3.54
CA PHE A 40 13.12 -2.70 4.19
C PHE A 40 13.32 -2.70 5.70
N GLY A 41 13.56 -3.87 6.32
CA GLY A 41 13.73 -4.03 7.76
C GLY A 41 12.43 -3.83 8.53
N ALA A 42 11.28 -3.88 7.85
CA ALA A 42 9.95 -3.67 8.40
C ALA A 42 8.91 -4.36 7.52
N HIS A 43 7.70 -4.56 8.07
CA HIS A 43 6.58 -5.08 7.28
C HIS A 43 6.18 -4.08 6.19
N VAL A 44 6.30 -4.50 4.94
CA VAL A 44 6.06 -3.63 3.79
C VAL A 44 4.57 -3.57 3.48
N THR A 45 4.03 -2.37 3.61
CA THR A 45 2.63 -2.09 3.28
C THR A 45 2.39 -2.08 1.76
N ILE A 46 1.13 -2.23 1.36
CA ILE A 46 0.73 -2.19 -0.06
C ILE A 46 1.14 -0.87 -0.74
N ALA A 47 1.20 0.23 -0.01
CA ALA A 47 1.62 1.54 -0.54
C ALA A 47 3.10 1.55 -0.96
N ILE A 48 3.96 0.94 -0.13
CA ILE A 48 5.40 0.82 -0.43
C ILE A 48 5.60 -0.13 -1.61
N LEU A 49 4.95 -1.29 -1.61
CA LEU A 49 4.95 -2.22 -2.74
C LEU A 49 4.44 -1.55 -4.02
N THR A 50 3.40 -0.72 -3.95
CA THR A 50 2.89 -0.03 -5.15
C THR A 50 3.89 1.02 -5.65
N SER A 51 4.57 1.71 -4.74
CA SER A 51 5.62 2.69 -5.09
C SER A 51 6.83 2.01 -5.73
N LEU A 52 7.23 0.86 -5.18
CA LEU A 52 8.23 -0.04 -5.74
C LEU A 52 7.84 -0.44 -7.16
N ALA A 53 6.59 -0.87 -7.37
CA ALA A 53 6.10 -1.33 -8.67
C ALA A 53 6.15 -0.22 -9.70
N LYS A 54 5.78 1.01 -9.32
CA LYS A 54 5.88 2.19 -10.20
C LYS A 54 7.30 2.45 -10.68
N ILE A 55 8.31 2.26 -9.83
CA ILE A 55 9.71 2.44 -10.24
C ILE A 55 10.12 1.35 -11.23
N VAL A 56 9.74 0.10 -10.97
CA VAL A 56 10.01 -1.03 -11.85
C VAL A 56 9.32 -0.85 -13.22
N MET A 57 8.06 -0.42 -13.23
CA MET A 57 7.32 -0.06 -14.45
C MET A 57 8.04 1.01 -15.25
N GLY A 58 8.57 2.05 -14.58
CA GLY A 58 9.32 3.12 -15.24
C GLY A 58 10.64 2.66 -15.87
N LYS A 59 11.35 1.73 -15.21
CA LYS A 59 12.63 1.20 -15.71
C LYS A 59 12.48 0.16 -16.83
N HIS A 60 11.54 -0.77 -16.71
CA HIS A 60 11.43 -1.93 -17.61
C HIS A 60 10.17 -1.94 -18.49
N LYS A 61 9.35 -0.88 -18.45
CA LYS A 61 8.08 -0.76 -19.20
C LYS A 61 7.12 -1.96 -19.00
N VAL A 62 7.24 -2.65 -17.86
CA VAL A 62 6.35 -3.76 -17.51
C VAL A 62 4.98 -3.22 -17.12
N LYS A 63 3.91 -3.89 -17.54
CA LYS A 63 2.54 -3.49 -17.18
C LYS A 63 2.16 -4.06 -15.82
N LEU A 64 1.63 -3.21 -14.95
CA LEU A 64 1.07 -3.62 -13.66
C LEU A 64 -0.43 -3.90 -13.80
N ASP A 65 -0.84 -5.09 -13.37
CA ASP A 65 -2.23 -5.51 -13.40
C ASP A 65 -3.12 -4.56 -12.59
N ARG A 66 -4.35 -4.34 -13.08
CA ARG A 66 -5.37 -3.57 -12.34
C ARG A 66 -5.64 -4.18 -10.95
N LEU A 67 -5.63 -5.51 -10.85
CA LEU A 67 -5.83 -6.23 -9.59
C LEU A 67 -4.63 -6.06 -8.65
N ALA A 68 -3.40 -6.11 -9.18
CA ALA A 68 -2.18 -5.88 -8.42
C ALA A 68 -2.11 -4.48 -7.82
N ARG A 69 -2.72 -3.47 -8.45
CA ARG A 69 -2.81 -2.11 -7.87
C ARG A 69 -3.71 -2.00 -6.63
N ARG A 70 -4.66 -2.92 -6.45
CA ARG A 70 -5.69 -2.83 -5.40
C ARG A 70 -5.58 -3.94 -4.34
N ASN A 71 -4.87 -5.03 -4.64
CA ASN A 71 -4.78 -6.20 -3.77
C ASN A 71 -3.30 -6.56 -3.53
N ARG A 72 -2.89 -6.57 -2.26
CA ARG A 72 -1.52 -6.89 -1.83
C ARG A 72 -1.08 -8.28 -2.32
N ALA A 73 -1.94 -9.29 -2.21
CA ALA A 73 -1.60 -10.64 -2.64
C ALA A 73 -1.39 -10.71 -4.15
N ALA A 74 -2.26 -10.05 -4.93
CA ALA A 74 -2.09 -9.94 -6.38
C ALA A 74 -0.81 -9.20 -6.76
N LEU A 75 -0.43 -8.18 -5.98
CA LEU A 75 0.80 -7.43 -6.16
C LEU A 75 2.03 -8.31 -5.90
N LEU A 76 2.02 -9.09 -4.82
CA LEU A 76 3.08 -10.05 -4.50
C LEU A 76 3.19 -11.15 -5.56
N CYS A 77 2.08 -11.65 -6.10
CA CYS A 77 2.12 -12.57 -7.25
C CYS A 77 2.82 -11.94 -8.46
N TRP A 78 2.48 -10.68 -8.79
CA TRP A 78 3.13 -9.96 -9.88
C TRP A 78 4.63 -9.78 -9.64
N TYR A 79 5.04 -9.52 -8.39
CA TYR A 79 6.46 -9.49 -8.00
C TYR A 79 7.16 -10.83 -8.19
N ALA A 80 6.53 -11.92 -7.79
CA ALA A 80 7.08 -13.26 -7.93
C ALA A 80 7.25 -13.68 -9.39
N GLU A 81 6.32 -13.28 -10.26
CA GLU A 81 6.41 -13.54 -11.71
C GLU A 81 7.53 -12.73 -12.37
N ASN A 82 7.72 -11.49 -11.96
CA ASN A 82 8.71 -10.58 -12.54
C ASN A 82 9.99 -10.49 -11.67
N TRP A 83 10.23 -11.50 -10.83
CA TRP A 83 11.28 -11.46 -9.81
C TRP A 83 12.68 -11.31 -10.40
N ASP A 84 12.93 -11.93 -11.53
CA ASP A 84 14.24 -11.90 -12.21
C ASP A 84 14.64 -10.47 -12.63
N ILE A 85 13.65 -9.62 -12.89
CA ILE A 85 13.83 -8.21 -13.22
C ILE A 85 13.92 -7.35 -11.95
N ILE A 86 13.15 -7.70 -10.92
CA ILE A 86 13.03 -6.88 -9.69
C ILE A 86 14.20 -7.07 -8.75
N HIS A 87 14.69 -8.30 -8.64
CA HIS A 87 15.82 -8.66 -7.78
C HIS A 87 17.09 -7.82 -8.04
N PRO A 88 17.58 -7.64 -9.28
CA PRO A 88 18.74 -6.79 -9.54
C PRO A 88 18.47 -5.32 -9.20
N ILE A 89 17.26 -4.81 -9.45
CA ILE A 89 16.88 -3.43 -9.12
C ILE A 89 16.93 -3.18 -7.61
N LEU A 90 16.50 -4.15 -6.80
CA LEU A 90 16.57 -4.06 -5.34
C LEU A 90 18.02 -4.07 -4.84
N LYS A 91 18.90 -4.82 -5.51
CA LYS A 91 20.32 -4.90 -5.17
C LYS A 91 21.10 -3.63 -5.53
N GLU A 92 20.62 -2.83 -6.49
CA GLU A 92 21.21 -1.53 -6.82
C GLU A 92 21.11 -0.54 -5.64
N ASN A 93 22.25 0.00 -5.21
CA ASN A 93 22.35 0.93 -4.05
C ASN A 93 21.52 2.22 -4.22
N ASP A 94 21.24 2.65 -5.44
CA ASP A 94 20.43 3.83 -5.73
C ASP A 94 18.95 3.65 -5.37
N PHE A 95 18.51 2.40 -5.26
CA PHE A 95 17.13 2.07 -5.05
C PHE A 95 16.64 2.44 -3.64
N LYS A 96 17.48 2.15 -2.63
CA LYS A 96 17.23 2.52 -1.23
C LYS A 96 17.12 4.04 -1.05
N LYS A 97 17.90 4.82 -1.81
CA LYS A 97 17.84 6.30 -1.78
C LYS A 97 16.54 6.82 -2.39
N LYS A 98 16.14 6.32 -3.56
CA LYS A 98 14.91 6.73 -4.26
C LYS A 98 13.63 6.44 -3.47
N ILE A 99 13.59 5.34 -2.72
CA ILE A 99 12.43 5.03 -1.87
C ILE A 99 12.45 5.83 -0.57
N LYS A 100 13.59 6.00 0.10
CA LYS A 100 13.68 6.87 1.29
C LYS A 100 13.14 8.28 1.01
N ILE A 101 13.47 8.87 -0.14
CA ILE A 101 12.96 10.19 -0.55
C ILE A 101 11.42 10.19 -0.63
N LYS A 102 10.82 9.13 -1.20
CA LYS A 102 9.35 9.02 -1.30
C LYS A 102 8.66 8.65 0.02
N MET A 103 9.36 7.99 0.95
CA MET A 103 8.83 7.67 2.28
C MET A 103 8.72 8.90 3.18
N HIS A 104 9.63 9.87 3.06
CA HIS A 104 9.53 11.14 3.79
C HIS A 104 8.40 12.06 3.26
N SER A 105 7.89 11.81 2.04
CA SER A 105 6.70 12.49 1.51
C SER A 105 5.37 11.88 1.97
N TYR A 106 5.39 10.80 2.76
CA TYR A 106 4.24 10.41 3.57
C TYR A 106 4.48 10.97 4.97
N PRO A 107 3.68 11.93 5.44
CA PRO A 107 3.86 12.43 6.80
C PRO A 107 3.69 11.26 7.75
N ASN A 108 4.72 11.00 8.56
CA ASN A 108 4.58 10.22 9.78
C ASN A 108 3.57 10.99 10.65
N HIS A 109 2.29 10.61 10.61
CA HIS A 109 1.33 11.11 11.57
C HIS A 109 1.43 10.26 12.84
N ILE A 110 2.48 10.53 13.62
CA ILE A 110 2.48 10.32 15.07
C ILE A 110 3.04 11.61 15.67
N ASP A 111 2.14 12.31 16.36
CA ASP A 111 2.21 13.57 17.10
C ASP A 111 3.58 14.23 17.35
N ARG A 112 3.65 15.51 17.01
CA ARG A 112 3.99 16.54 18.01
C ARG A 112 3.61 17.95 17.56
N SER A 113 2.75 18.53 18.40
CA SER A 113 2.39 19.93 18.60
C SER A 113 3.28 21.03 17.96
N ASN A 114 2.56 22.04 17.46
CA ASN A 114 2.88 23.46 17.25
C ASN A 114 3.16 23.95 15.82
N ASN A 115 2.08 24.51 15.25
CA ASN A 115 1.99 25.77 14.50
C ASN A 115 2.94 26.01 13.33
N GLU A 116 2.44 25.86 12.10
CA GLU A 116 2.04 26.99 11.23
C GLU A 116 1.63 26.47 9.84
N ILE A 117 0.46 26.92 9.37
CA ILE A 117 -0.23 26.49 8.13
C ILE A 117 0.26 27.36 6.95
N PRO A 118 0.33 26.84 5.71
CA PRO A 118 -0.65 27.33 4.74
C PRO A 118 -1.21 26.30 3.74
N LYS A 119 -2.54 26.19 3.80
CA LYS A 119 -3.54 26.20 2.71
C LYS A 119 -3.75 24.94 1.82
N GLU A 120 -5.04 24.61 1.74
CA GLU A 120 -5.77 23.77 0.77
C GLU A 120 -5.79 22.25 1.00
N SER A 121 -6.64 21.80 1.93
CA SER A 121 -7.17 20.42 1.90
C SER A 121 -8.46 20.27 2.70
N CYS A 122 -9.31 19.35 2.21
CA CYS A 122 -10.66 19.02 2.62
C CYS A 122 -10.85 18.81 4.13
N ASP A 123 -11.81 19.54 4.69
CA ASP A 123 -12.29 19.45 6.06
C ASP A 123 -12.78 18.03 6.38
N TYR A 124 -12.00 17.31 7.18
CA TYR A 124 -12.49 16.20 7.97
C TYR A 124 -12.34 16.62 9.43
N TYR A 125 -13.40 17.19 9.99
CA TYR A 125 -13.44 17.56 11.41
C TYR A 125 -13.35 16.28 12.24
N TYR A 126 -12.21 16.11 12.92
CA TYR A 126 -12.05 15.13 13.97
C TYR A 126 -12.81 15.62 15.20
N VAL A 127 -13.98 15.04 15.44
CA VAL A 127 -14.82 15.36 16.59
C VAL A 127 -14.32 14.52 17.77
N ASP A 128 -13.80 15.18 18.81
CA ASP A 128 -13.49 14.54 20.09
C ASP A 128 -14.80 14.06 20.72
N PRO A 129 -14.99 12.74 20.95
CA PRO A 129 -16.23 12.21 21.52
C PRO A 129 -16.47 12.63 22.98
N THR A 130 -15.50 13.31 23.61
CA THR A 130 -15.61 13.85 24.97
C THR A 130 -16.03 15.32 24.98
N ASP A 131 -16.05 15.98 23.82
CA ASP A 131 -16.36 17.40 23.71
C ASP A 131 -17.88 17.63 23.63
N LEU A 132 -18.48 17.97 24.78
CA LEU A 132 -19.91 18.27 24.91
C LEU A 132 -20.27 19.67 24.39
N THR A 133 -19.31 20.50 23.99
CA THR A 133 -19.60 21.85 23.45
C THR A 133 -20.41 21.79 22.16
N VAL A 134 -20.33 20.68 21.43
CA VAL A 134 -21.09 20.41 20.19
C VAL A 134 -22.58 20.11 20.44
N LEU A 135 -22.97 19.85 21.70
CA LEU A 135 -24.36 19.56 22.09
C LEU A 135 -25.14 20.79 22.57
N LEU A 136 -24.49 21.95 22.68
CA LEU A 136 -25.17 23.20 22.98
C LEU A 136 -25.69 23.80 21.68
N ASN A 137 -26.91 23.41 21.30
CA ASN A 137 -27.70 24.19 20.34
C ASN A 137 -27.98 25.54 20.98
N TYR A 138 -27.17 26.55 20.63
CA TYR A 138 -27.50 27.94 20.92
C TYR A 138 -28.82 28.28 20.22
N HIS A 139 -29.82 28.63 21.04
CA HIS A 139 -31.16 29.00 20.60
C HIS A 139 -31.48 30.42 21.07
#